data_AF-A0A7R9UV09-F1
#
_entry.id   AF-A0A7R9UV09-F1
#
_cell.length_a   1.000
_cell.length_b   1.000
_cell.length_c   1.000
_cell.angle_alpha   90.00
_cell.angle_beta   90.00
_cell.angle_gamma   90.00
#
_symmetry.space_group_name_H-M   'P 1'
#
loop_
_entity.id
_entity.type
_entity.pdbx_description
1 polymer ?
#
loop_
_entity_poly.entity_id
_entity_poly.type
_entity_poly.pdbx_seq_one_letter_code
_entity_poly.pdbx_strand_id
1 'polypeptide(L)'
;DDHPNGTDLGAAPDDRLPTHAAASDGIPQLLPFQARVRRAYLWHPVQFGIAAVIFANFVTTAIDKQMRPADGSPTALAIANAEIFFAAVFGLELIANLYAHWLRPFFSSAWNWFDLFIV
;
A
#
# COMPACT_ATOMS: atom_id res chain seq x y z
N ASP A 1 -39.24 53.82 9.86
CA ASP A 1 -38.73 52.76 10.74
C ASP A 1 -38.50 51.50 9.93
N ASP A 2 -37.40 50.77 9.95
CA ASP A 2 -35.97 50.98 10.17
C ASP A 2 -35.32 49.64 9.69
N HIS A 3 -34.01 49.63 9.47
CA HIS A 3 -33.15 48.65 8.79
C HIS A 3 -33.15 47.15 9.26
N PRO A 4 -32.47 46.24 8.52
CA PRO A 4 -32.49 44.78 8.65
C PRO A 4 -31.40 44.19 9.57
N ASN A 5 -31.59 42.96 10.07
CA ASN A 5 -30.55 42.03 10.57
C ASN A 5 -31.23 40.66 10.80
N GLY A 6 -30.76 39.51 10.29
CA GLY A 6 -29.43 38.96 10.41
C GLY A 6 -29.43 37.94 11.56
N THR A 7 -29.56 36.64 11.25
CA THR A 7 -28.96 35.56 12.06
C THR A 7 -28.90 34.26 11.25
N ASP A 8 -27.79 34.18 10.53
CA ASP A 8 -27.02 32.96 10.28
C ASP A 8 -26.96 32.09 11.55
N LEU A 9 -27.78 31.04 11.60
CA LEU A 9 -27.62 29.98 12.59
C LEU A 9 -26.80 28.88 11.93
N GLY A 10 -25.50 28.95 12.18
CA GLY A 10 -24.49 28.03 11.70
C GLY A 10 -24.93 26.58 11.83
N ALA A 11 -25.12 25.93 10.69
CA ALA A 11 -24.99 24.49 10.61
C ALA A 11 -23.57 24.15 11.06
N ALA A 12 -23.46 23.40 12.16
CA ALA A 12 -22.20 22.91 12.68
C ALA A 12 -21.39 22.26 11.54
N PRO A 13 -20.05 22.45 11.50
CA PRO A 13 -19.21 21.67 10.60
C PRO A 13 -19.49 20.19 10.87
N ASP A 14 -19.87 19.47 9.82
CA ASP A 14 -20.11 18.02 9.88
C ASP A 14 -18.81 17.34 10.32
N ASP A 15 -18.69 17.02 11.61
CA ASP A 15 -17.56 16.32 12.27
C ASP A 15 -17.40 14.85 11.81
N ARG A 16 -17.90 14.53 10.61
CA ARG A 16 -17.55 13.29 9.93
C ARG A 16 -16.10 13.37 9.55
N LEU A 17 -15.26 12.79 10.40
CA LEU A 17 -13.89 12.37 10.10
C LEU A 17 -13.80 12.00 8.61
N PRO A 18 -12.90 12.64 7.83
CA PRO A 18 -12.80 12.37 6.42
C PRO A 18 -12.56 10.87 6.24
N THR A 19 -13.60 10.19 5.75
CA THR A 19 -13.49 8.80 5.35
C THR A 19 -12.41 8.79 4.28
N HIS A 20 -11.41 7.90 4.40
CA HIS A 20 -10.24 7.80 3.52
C HIS A 20 -10.54 7.64 2.00
N ALA A 21 -11.80 7.73 1.59
CA ALA A 21 -12.31 7.73 0.23
C ALA A 21 -12.23 9.09 -0.50
N ALA A 22 -12.10 10.23 0.19
CA ALA A 22 -12.27 11.56 -0.42
C ALA A 22 -10.99 12.21 -0.98
N ALA A 23 -9.85 11.51 -1.03
CA ALA A 23 -8.57 12.08 -1.49
C ALA A 23 -8.15 11.61 -2.89
N SER A 24 -9.04 10.96 -3.67
CA SER A 24 -8.67 10.37 -4.97
C SER A 24 -9.30 11.02 -6.21
N ASP A 25 -10.12 12.05 -6.05
CA ASP A 25 -10.92 12.62 -7.15
C ASP A 25 -10.13 13.58 -8.07
N GLY A 26 -8.82 13.76 -7.84
CA GLY A 26 -8.02 14.79 -8.52
C GLY A 26 -6.82 14.32 -9.34
N ILE A 27 -6.55 13.02 -9.50
CA ILE A 27 -5.39 12.56 -10.29
C ILE A 27 -5.81 12.40 -11.77
N PRO A 28 -5.27 13.18 -12.72
CA PRO A 28 -5.57 13.01 -14.14
C PRO A 28 -5.13 11.62 -14.62
N GLN A 29 -5.94 10.92 -15.41
CA GLN A 29 -5.53 9.66 -16.02
C GLN A 29 -4.56 9.94 -17.17
N LEU A 30 -3.26 9.72 -16.93
CA LEU A 30 -2.17 10.08 -17.84
C LEU A 30 -1.73 8.91 -18.75
N LEU A 31 -2.06 7.66 -18.41
CA LEU A 31 -1.64 6.47 -19.16
C LEU A 31 -2.81 5.53 -19.54
N PRO A 32 -2.72 4.79 -20.66
CA PRO A 32 -3.73 3.80 -21.00
C PRO A 32 -3.78 2.67 -19.95
N PHE A 33 -4.98 2.20 -19.61
CA PHE A 33 -5.28 1.14 -18.63
C PHE A 33 -5.10 1.46 -17.14
N GLN A 34 -4.75 2.70 -16.80
CA GLN A 34 -4.52 3.16 -15.42
C GLN A 34 -5.70 2.90 -14.47
N ALA A 35 -6.93 3.18 -14.92
CA ALA A 35 -8.14 2.93 -14.14
C ALA A 35 -8.40 1.45 -13.84
N ARG A 36 -7.97 0.54 -14.74
CA ARG A 36 -8.17 -0.91 -14.57
C ARG A 36 -7.17 -1.48 -13.56
N VAL A 37 -5.92 -1.04 -13.62
CA VAL A 37 -4.88 -1.42 -12.66
C VAL A 37 -5.20 -0.87 -11.27
N ARG A 38 -5.60 0.42 -11.18
CA ARG A 38 -6.03 1.02 -9.91
C ARG A 38 -7.19 0.26 -9.26
N ARG A 39 -8.19 -0.13 -10.07
CA ARG A 39 -9.32 -0.92 -9.58
C ARG A 39 -8.85 -2.27 -9.05
N ALA A 40 -7.99 -2.98 -9.78
CA ALA A 40 -7.43 -4.24 -9.33
C ALA A 40 -6.60 -4.10 -8.04
N TYR A 41 -5.82 -3.03 -7.89
CA TYR A 41 -4.98 -2.78 -6.70
C TYR A 41 -5.81 -2.47 -5.44
N LEU A 42 -6.92 -1.73 -5.60
CA LEU A 42 -7.83 -1.40 -4.51
C LEU A 42 -8.79 -2.53 -4.12
N TRP A 43 -8.68 -3.70 -4.77
CA TRP A 43 -9.51 -4.84 -4.43
C TRP A 43 -9.06 -5.47 -3.11
N HIS A 44 -10.01 -5.64 -2.19
CA HIS A 44 -9.75 -6.23 -0.86
C HIS A 44 -8.94 -7.55 -0.90
N PRO A 45 -9.15 -8.49 -1.85
CA PRO A 45 -8.30 -9.67 -1.97
C PRO A 45 -6.81 -9.39 -2.14
N VAL A 46 -6.43 -8.33 -2.87
CA VAL A 46 -5.02 -7.94 -3.05
C VAL A 46 -4.43 -7.43 -1.74
N GLN A 47 -5.19 -6.62 -0.99
CA GLN A 47 -4.77 -6.13 0.33
C GLN A 47 -4.55 -7.28 1.34
N PHE A 48 -5.47 -8.25 1.38
CA PHE A 48 -5.28 -9.45 2.19
C PHE A 48 -4.11 -10.32 1.69
N GLY A 49 -3.88 -10.38 0.38
CA GLY A 49 -2.76 -11.08 -0.23
C GLY A 49 -1.41 -10.50 0.22
N ILE A 50 -1.24 -9.18 0.12
CA ILE A 50 -0.02 -8.49 0.57
C ILE A 50 0.20 -8.73 2.08
N ALA A 51 -0.85 -8.57 2.90
CA ALA A 51 -0.75 -8.80 4.34
C ALA A 51 -0.35 -10.25 4.68
N ALA A 52 -0.90 -11.24 3.97
CA ALA A 52 -0.55 -12.65 4.15
C ALA A 52 0.92 -12.92 3.77
N VAL A 53 1.42 -12.29 2.70
CA VAL A 53 2.82 -12.44 2.25
C VAL A 53 3.79 -11.78 3.25
N ILE A 54 3.46 -10.61 3.81
CA ILE A 54 4.25 -9.96 4.86
C ILE A 54 4.32 -10.86 6.10
N PHE A 55 3.18 -11.42 6.51
CA PHE A 55 3.13 -12.32 7.64
C PHE A 55 3.95 -13.60 7.39
N ALA A 56 3.86 -14.18 6.19
CA ALA A 56 4.64 -15.35 5.81
C ALA A 56 6.16 -15.06 5.83
N ASN A 57 6.60 -13.91 5.32
CA ASN A 57 8.00 -13.48 5.41
C ASN A 57 8.48 -13.35 6.87
N PHE A 58 7.65 -12.76 7.75
CA PHE A 58 7.95 -12.67 9.17
C PHE A 58 8.08 -14.04 9.84
N VAL A 59 7.18 -14.99 9.51
CA VAL A 59 7.24 -16.36 10.01
C VAL A 59 8.52 -17.06 9.53
N THR A 60 8.87 -16.95 8.25
CA THR A 60 10.11 -17.52 7.71
C THR A 60 11.34 -16.97 8.43
N THR A 61 11.40 -15.64 8.62
CA THR A 61 12.48 -14.99 9.38
C THR A 61 12.52 -15.45 10.84
N ALA A 62 11.36 -15.67 11.47
CA ALA A 62 11.29 -16.16 12.84
C ALA A 62 11.75 -17.62 12.96
N ILE A 63 11.42 -18.45 11.97
CA ILE A 63 11.89 -19.84 11.89
C ILE A 63 13.41 -19.87 11.74
N ASP A 64 13.98 -19.04 10.86
CA ASP A 64 15.42 -18.93 10.67
C ASP A 64 16.14 -18.61 11.99
N LYS A 65 15.67 -17.56 12.69
CA LYS A 65 16.24 -17.14 13.97
C LYS A 65 16.10 -18.18 15.08
N GLN A 66 15.01 -18.95 15.10
CA GLN A 66 14.78 -19.99 16.11
C GLN A 66 15.59 -21.26 15.83
N MET A 67 15.60 -21.71 14.58
CA MET A 67 16.26 -22.96 14.20
C MET A 67 17.77 -22.80 14.11
N ARG A 68 18.26 -21.58 13.80
CA ARG A 68 19.69 -21.29 13.53
C ARG A 68 20.33 -22.40 12.69
N PRO A 69 19.73 -22.74 11.53
CA PRO A 69 20.14 -23.89 10.76
C PRO A 69 21.61 -23.74 10.36
N ALA A 70 22.33 -24.87 10.33
CA ALA A 70 23.73 -24.85 9.89
C ALA A 70 23.82 -24.36 8.43
N ASP A 71 24.85 -23.56 8.16
CA ASP A 71 25.12 -23.03 6.82
C ASP A 71 25.21 -24.18 5.80
N GLY A 72 24.52 -24.04 4.67
CA GLY A 72 24.45 -25.06 3.62
C GLY A 72 23.53 -26.24 3.92
N SER A 73 22.83 -26.27 5.05
CA SER A 73 21.78 -27.26 5.29
C SER A 73 20.60 -27.07 4.32
N PRO A 74 19.85 -28.14 4.01
CA PRO A 74 18.65 -28.04 3.17
C PRO A 74 17.63 -27.02 3.71
N THR A 75 17.53 -26.90 5.03
CA THR A 75 16.65 -25.92 5.70
C THR A 75 17.10 -24.49 5.47
N ALA A 76 18.40 -24.20 5.63
CA ALA A 76 18.96 -22.87 5.36
C ALA A 76 18.73 -22.46 3.90
N LEU A 77 18.92 -23.39 2.96
CA LEU A 77 18.67 -23.12 1.54
C LEU A 77 17.17 -22.88 1.24
N ALA A 78 16.28 -23.64 1.87
CA ALA A 78 14.84 -23.46 1.72
C ALA A 78 14.37 -22.10 2.27
N ILE A 79 14.90 -21.67 3.41
CA ILE A 79 14.63 -20.36 4.01
C ILE A 79 15.14 -19.25 3.08
N ALA A 80 16.38 -19.32 2.62
CA ALA A 80 16.96 -18.33 1.71
C ALA A 80 16.15 -18.22 0.40
N ASN A 81 15.72 -19.35 -0.17
CA ASN A 81 14.88 -19.35 -1.36
C ASN A 81 13.50 -18.72 -1.10
N ALA A 82 12.92 -18.95 0.08
CA ALA A 82 11.65 -18.34 0.47
C ALA A 82 11.79 -16.82 0.66
N GLU A 83 12.87 -16.35 1.28
CA GLU A 83 13.17 -14.92 1.41
C GLU A 83 13.29 -14.23 0.05
N ILE A 84 14.05 -14.82 -0.88
CA ILE A 84 14.18 -14.32 -2.26
C ILE A 84 12.82 -14.30 -2.98
N PHE A 85 12.01 -15.36 -2.79
CA PHE A 85 10.67 -15.41 -3.37
C PHE A 85 9.79 -14.27 -2.86
N PHE A 86 9.76 -14.02 -1.56
CA PHE A 86 8.97 -12.93 -0.98
C PHE A 86 9.45 -11.56 -1.46
N ALA A 87 10.77 -11.34 -1.50
CA ALA A 87 11.36 -10.11 -2.05
C ALA A 87 10.97 -9.90 -3.52
N ALA A 88 10.99 -10.96 -4.33
CA ALA A 88 10.58 -10.88 -5.74
C ALA A 88 9.10 -10.53 -5.92
N VAL A 89 8.21 -11.10 -5.09
CA VAL A 89 6.78 -10.78 -5.10
C VAL A 89 6.54 -9.31 -4.72
N PHE A 90 7.16 -8.81 -3.64
CA PHE A 90 7.03 -7.41 -3.25
C PHE A 90 7.62 -6.45 -4.29
N GLY A 91 8.76 -6.81 -4.89
CA GLY A 91 9.37 -6.02 -5.97
C GLY A 91 8.47 -5.93 -7.20
N LEU A 92 7.79 -7.01 -7.58
CA LEU A 92 6.82 -6.99 -8.68
C LEU A 92 5.61 -6.11 -8.37
N GLU A 93 5.07 -6.19 -7.15
CA GLU A 93 3.97 -5.33 -6.71
C GLU A 93 4.38 -3.84 -6.73
N LEU A 94 5.60 -3.54 -6.28
CA LEU A 94 6.18 -2.19 -6.30
C LEU A 94 6.31 -1.65 -7.74
N ILE A 95 6.79 -2.47 -8.67
CA ILE A 95 6.92 -2.11 -10.09
C ILE A 95 5.53 -1.88 -10.71
N ALA A 96 4.56 -2.75 -10.42
CA ALA A 96 3.19 -2.60 -10.89
C ALA A 96 2.56 -1.30 -10.36
N ASN A 97 2.78 -0.99 -9.07
CA ASN A 97 2.31 0.22 -8.43
C ASN A 97 2.97 1.49 -9.00
N LEU A 98 4.28 1.43 -9.28
CA LEU A 98 5.03 2.49 -9.96
C LEU A 98 4.50 2.76 -11.37
N TYR A 99 4.27 1.69 -12.14
CA TYR A 99 3.70 1.79 -13.48
C TYR A 99 2.28 2.37 -13.47
N ALA A 100 1.48 1.98 -12.48
CA ALA A 100 0.10 2.47 -12.32
C ALA A 100 0.02 3.97 -11.99
N HIS A 101 0.95 4.51 -11.20
CA HIS A 101 0.88 5.89 -10.72
C HIS A 101 1.71 6.90 -11.50
N TRP A 102 2.64 6.45 -12.36
CA TRP A 102 3.67 7.28 -12.99
C TRP A 102 4.60 7.94 -11.95
N LEU A 103 5.85 8.23 -12.33
CA LEU A 103 6.92 8.58 -11.39
C LEU A 103 6.57 9.72 -10.41
N ARG A 104 5.85 10.75 -10.85
CA ARG A 104 5.55 11.95 -10.02
C ARG A 104 4.56 11.67 -8.86
N PRO A 105 3.36 11.11 -9.10
CA PRO A 105 2.46 10.72 -8.01
C PRO A 105 3.03 9.62 -7.12
N PHE A 106 3.81 8.68 -7.69
CA PHE A 106 4.37 7.57 -6.93
C PHE A 106 5.26 8.01 -5.78
N PHE A 107 6.23 8.91 -6.03
CA PHE A 107 7.13 9.44 -5.00
C PHE A 107 6.49 10.48 -4.07
N SER A 108 5.25 10.87 -4.31
CA SER A 108 4.51 11.79 -3.43
C SER A 108 3.74 11.04 -2.32
N SER A 109 3.62 9.70 -2.42
CA SER A 109 2.95 8.87 -1.43
C SER A 109 3.96 8.33 -0.41
N ALA A 110 3.75 8.64 0.87
CA ALA A 110 4.56 8.10 1.97
C ALA A 110 4.49 6.56 2.05
N TRP A 111 3.38 5.97 1.62
CA TRP A 111 3.20 4.52 1.59
C TRP A 111 4.07 3.84 0.52
N ASN A 112 4.22 4.46 -0.65
CA ASN A 112 5.11 3.92 -1.68
C ASN A 112 6.59 4.07 -1.31
N TRP A 113 6.93 5.12 -0.55
CA TRP A 113 8.26 5.27 0.05
C TRP A 113 8.53 4.16 1.06
N PHE A 114 7.55 3.81 1.89
CA PHE A 114 7.67 2.69 2.82
C PHE A 114 7.93 1.38 2.06
N ASP A 115 7.15 1.06 1.03
CA ASP A 115 7.36 -0.16 0.24
C ASP A 115 8.75 -0.20 -0.43
N LEU A 116 9.26 0.94 -0.89
CA LEU A 116 10.63 1.08 -1.44
C LEU A 116 11.75 0.83 -0.42
N PHE A 117 11.52 1.10 0.87
CA PHE A 117 12.52 0.88 1.92
C PHE A 117 12.50 -0.55 2.47
N ILE A 118 11.35 -1.22 2.36
CA ILE A 118 11.16 -2.59 2.85
C ILE A 118 11.68 -3.63 1.85
N VAL A 119 11.50 -3.39 0.55
CA VAL A 119 12.03 -4.21 -0.55
C VAL A 119 13.53 -4.01 -0.73
#